data_AF-A0A239H5J6-F1
#
_entry.id   AF-A0A239H5J6-F1
#
_cell.length_a   1.000
_cell.length_b   1.000
_cell.length_c   1.000
_cell.angle_alpha   90.00
_cell.angle_beta   90.00
_cell.angle_gamma   90.00
#
_symmetry.space_group_name_H-M   'P 1'
#
loop_
_entity.id
_entity.type
_entity.pdbx_description
1 polymer ?
#
loop_
_entity_poly.entity_id
_entity_poly.type
_entity_poly.pdbx_seq_one_letter_code
_entity_poly.pdbx_strand_id
1 'polypeptide(L)' 'MTTFAEIHSGRALVCHKDHRCDAGVGTVWSVLLADGFLIDCGHGAYAEARANILAGMINAGGEDQWKSLDRDALSQWRKP' A
#
# COMPACT_ATOMS: atom_id res chain seq x y z
N MET A 1 10.15 0.46 13.45
CA MET A 1 10.11 1.93 13.35
C MET A 1 10.72 2.29 12.01
N THR A 2 9.96 2.96 11.14
CA THR A 2 10.42 3.31 9.78
C THR A 2 11.41 4.46 9.84
N THR A 3 12.53 4.34 9.12
CA THR A 3 13.58 5.35 9.06
C THR A 3 13.29 6.41 7.99
N PHE A 4 13.90 7.59 8.11
CA PHE A 4 13.77 8.66 7.12
C PHE A 4 14.26 8.25 5.72
N ALA A 5 15.30 7.39 5.66
CA ALA A 5 15.82 6.85 4.41
C ALA A 5 14.82 5.92 3.71
N GLU A 6 14.07 5.11 4.47
CA GLU A 6 13.03 4.23 3.91
C GLU A 6 11.86 5.03 3.32
N ILE A 7 11.51 6.18 3.92
CA ILE A 7 10.47 7.08 3.38
C ILE A 7 10.85 7.65 2.00
N HIS A 8 12.15 7.90 1.78
CA HIS A 8 12.65 8.40 0.50
C HIS A 8 13.03 7.28 -0.48
N SER A 9 12.79 6.02 -0.10
CA SER A 9 13.08 4.87 -0.96
C SER A 9 11.89 4.57 -1.87
N GLY A 10 12.14 3.92 -3.00
CA GLY A 10 11.09 3.42 -3.90
C GLY A 10 10.25 2.26 -3.33
N ARG A 11 10.29 2.03 -2.01
CA ARG A 11 9.66 0.88 -1.36
C ARG A 11 8.23 1.20 -0.96
N ALA A 12 7.39 0.18 -1.01
CA ALA A 12 6.09 0.19 -0.37
C ALA A 12 6.26 0.06 1.16
N LEU A 13 5.63 0.96 1.91
CA LEU A 13 5.69 1.02 3.36
C LEU A 13 4.33 0.71 3.97
N VAL A 14 4.32 -0.05 5.06
CA VAL A 14 3.10 -0.27 5.85
C VAL A 14 2.90 0.92 6.78
N CYS A 15 1.68 1.46 6.79
CA CYS A 15 1.28 2.53 7.68
C CYS A 15 -0.12 2.28 8.24
N HIS A 16 -0.48 3.03 9.28
CA HIS A 16 -1.83 3.04 9.80
C HIS A 16 -2.21 4.46 10.21
N LYS A 17 -3.52 4.69 10.26
CA LYS A 17 -4.10 5.88 10.86
C LYS A 17 -5.18 5.46 11.85
N ASP A 18 -5.26 6.17 12.97
CA ASP A 18 -6.41 6.07 13.85
C ASP A 18 -7.47 7.02 13.35
N HIS A 19 -8.64 6.46 13.05
CA HIS A 19 -9.80 7.20 12.59
C HIS A 19 -10.86 7.19 13.69
N ARG A 20 -11.24 8.38 14.13
CA ARG A 20 -12.29 8.55 15.12
C ARG A 20 -13.63 8.71 14.41
N CYS A 21 -14.61 7.90 14.80
CA CYS A 21 -16.00 7.98 14.39
C CYS A 21 -16.92 8.08 15.63
N ASP A 22 -18.21 8.28 15.40
CA ASP A 22 -19.20 8.38 16.48
C ASP A 22 -19.30 7.09 17.31
N ALA A 23 -18.92 5.95 16.71
CA ALA A 23 -18.90 4.63 17.36
C ALA A 23 -17.57 4.30 18.08
N GLY A 24 -16.54 5.15 18.00
CA GLY A 24 -15.26 4.94 18.66
C GLY A 24 -14.03 5.32 17.83
N VAL A 25 -12.88 4.72 18.14
CA VAL A 25 -11.64 4.88 17.37
C VAL A 25 -11.32 3.55 16.70
N GLY A 26 -11.17 3.57 15.38
CA GLY A 26 -10.76 2.41 14.58
C GLY A 26 -9.41 2.68 13.91
N THR A 27 -8.51 1.70 13.98
CA THR A 27 -7.24 1.75 13.24
C THR A 27 -7.44 1.20 11.83
N VAL A 28 -7.12 2.02 10.83
CA VAL A 28 -7.13 1.65 9.41
C VAL A 28 -5.68 1.44 8.97
N TRP A 29 -5.40 0.26 8.39
CA TRP A 29 -4.09 -0.08 7.85
C TRP A 29 -4.03 0.22 6.36
N SER A 30 -2.87 0.64 5.88
CA SER A 30 -2.66 0.97 4.47
C SER A 30 -1.22 0.70 4.04
N VAL A 31 -1.03 0.55 2.72
CA VAL A 31 0.30 0.52 2.11
C VAL A 31 0.55 1.85 1.41
N LEU A 32 1.60 2.56 1.82
CA LEU A 32 2.10 3.78 1.19
C LEU A 32 3.08 3.40 0.07
N LEU A 33 2.76 3.84 -1.14
CA LEU A 33 3.61 3.71 -2.31
C LEU A 33 4.61 4.87 -2.41
N ALA A 34 5.67 4.68 -3.20
CA ALA A 34 6.74 5.66 -3.37
C ALA A 34 6.30 6.98 -4.04
N ASP A 35 5.19 6.95 -4.78
CA ASP A 35 4.56 8.11 -5.42
C ASP A 35 3.52 8.81 -4.52
N GLY A 36 3.38 8.36 -3.28
CA GLY A 36 2.51 8.98 -2.27
C GLY A 36 1.07 8.46 -2.28
N PHE A 37 0.72 7.47 -3.11
CA PHE A 37 -0.59 6.84 -3.04
C PHE A 37 -0.69 5.88 -1.86
N LEU A 38 -1.90 5.77 -1.31
CA LEU A 38 -2.24 4.83 -0.23
C LEU A 38 -3.20 3.77 -0.75
N ILE A 39 -2.87 2.50 -0.51
CA ILE A 39 -3.76 1.38 -0.73
C ILE A 39 -4.37 0.97 0.62
N ASP A 40 -5.68 1.18 0.76
CA ASP A 40 -6.42 0.84 1.97
C ASP A 40 -6.49 -0.69 2.15
N CYS A 41 -6.08 -1.19 3.32
CA CYS A 41 -6.10 -2.60 3.69
C CYS A 41 -7.21 -2.92 4.71
N GLY A 42 -8.04 -1.93 5.03
CA GLY A 42 -9.20 -1.99 5.91
C GLY A 42 -8.83 -1.88 7.40
N HIS A 43 -9.77 -2.33 8.23
CA HIS A 43 -9.65 -2.39 9.68
C HIS A 43 -9.86 -3.83 10.21
N GLY A 44 -9.61 -4.04 11.51
CA GLY A 44 -9.83 -5.31 12.21
C GLY A 44 -8.58 -6.19 12.32
N ALA A 45 -8.75 -7.39 12.91
CA ALA A 45 -7.66 -8.25 13.38
C ALA A 45 -6.64 -8.67 12.31
N TYR A 46 -7.04 -8.70 11.04
CA TYR A 46 -6.18 -9.14 9.93
C TYR A 46 -5.70 -8.00 9.04
N ALA A 47 -6.07 -6.75 9.32
CA ALA A 47 -5.75 -5.61 8.46
C ALA A 47 -4.24 -5.33 8.39
N GLU A 48 -3.54 -5.43 9.53
CA GLU A 48 -2.09 -5.32 9.59
C GLU A 48 -1.40 -6.43 8.78
N ALA A 49 -1.84 -7.68 8.95
CA ALA A 49 -1.26 -8.81 8.22
C ALA A 49 -1.45 -8.65 6.70
N ARG A 50 -2.63 -8.21 6.24
CA ARG A 50 -2.88 -7.90 4.83
C ARG A 50 -1.95 -6.81 4.31
N ALA A 51 -1.79 -5.71 5.05
CA ALA A 51 -0.92 -4.62 4.64
C ALA A 51 0.55 -5.07 4.53
N ASN A 52 1.04 -5.88 5.49
CA ASN A 52 2.38 -6.44 5.45
C ASN A 52 2.59 -7.39 4.26
N ILE A 53 1.63 -8.28 3.98
CA ILE A 53 1.69 -9.19 2.82
C ILE A 53 1.74 -8.38 1.52
N LEU A 54 0.86 -7.38 1.37
CA LEU A 54 0.79 -6.56 0.17
C LEU A 54 2.07 -5.74 -0.04
N ALA A 55 2.57 -5.06 0.99
CA ALA A 55 3.84 -4.33 0.92
C ALA A 55 5.01 -5.28 0.58
N GLY A 56 5.00 -6.50 1.12
CA GLY A 56 5.96 -7.56 0.77
C GLY A 56 5.92 -7.91 -0.71
N MET A 57 4.72 -8.15 -1.27
CA MET A 57 4.52 -8.46 -2.69
C MET A 57 5.02 -7.31 -3.59
N ILE A 58 4.69 -6.07 -3.27
CA ILE A 58 5.10 -4.90 -4.08
C ILE A 58 6.63 -4.75 -4.07
N ASN A 59 7.24 -4.86 -2.88
CA ASN A 59 8.69 -4.75 -2.73
C ASN A 59 9.44 -5.93 -3.37
N ALA A 60 8.86 -7.13 -3.38
CA ALA A 60 9.45 -8.30 -4.02
C ALA A 60 9.39 -8.24 -5.56
N GLY A 61 8.38 -7.54 -6.10
CA GLY A 61 8.24 -7.36 -7.54
C GLY A 61 9.44 -6.66 -8.18
N GLY A 62 9.94 -5.58 -7.57
CA GLY A 62 11.05 -4.80 -8.15
C GLY A 62 10.71 -4.19 -9.53
N GLU A 63 11.44 -3.15 -9.96
CA GLU A 63 11.15 -2.50 -11.25
C GLU A 63 11.16 -3.48 -12.43
N ASP A 64 12.04 -4.48 -12.40
CA ASP A 64 12.22 -5.40 -13.52
C ASP A 64 11.08 -6.41 -13.70
N GLN A 65 10.37 -6.83 -12.64
CA GLN A 65 9.18 -7.69 -12.81
C GLN A 65 7.95 -6.86 -13.20
N TRP A 66 7.88 -5.59 -12.81
CA TRP A 66 6.76 -4.72 -13.17
C TRP A 66 6.88 -4.13 -14.58
N LYS A 67 8.08 -4.09 -15.18
CA LYS A 67 8.31 -3.69 -16.59
C LYS A 67 7.57 -4.57 -17.59
N SER A 68 7.31 -5.84 -17.24
CA SER A 68 6.57 -6.78 -18.09
C SER A 68 5.06 -6.73 -17.90
N LEU A 69 4.55 -5.95 -16.94
CA LEU A 69 3.13 -5.65 -16.88
C LEU A 69 2.79 -4.77 -18.07
N ASP A 70 2.03 -5.37 -18.99
CA ASP A 70 1.55 -4.72 -20.19
C ASP A 70 0.79 -3.44 -19.82
N ARG A 71 1.34 -2.28 -20.21
CA ARG A 71 0.67 -0.98 -20.02
C ARG A 71 -0.63 -0.92 -20.82
N ASP A 72 -0.77 -1.73 -21.88
CA ASP A 72 -2.00 -1.87 -22.63
C ASP A 72 -3.06 -2.66 -21.86
N ALA A 73 -2.70 -3.49 -20.88
CA ALA A 73 -3.65 -4.11 -19.96
C ALA A 73 -4.20 -3.08 -18.96
N LEU A 74 -3.39 -2.11 -18.51
CA LEU A 74 -3.82 -1.03 -17.62
C LEU A 74 -4.71 0.00 -18.32
N SER A 75 -4.50 0.25 -19.62
CA SER A 75 -5.32 1.20 -20.39
C SER A 75 -6.78 0.73 -20.54
N GLN A 76 -7.04 -0.57 -20.45
CA GLN A 76 -8.39 -1.17 -20.55
C GLN A 76 -9.25 -0.86 -19.32
N TRP A 77 -8.63 -0.69 -18.15
CA TRP A 77 -9.28 -0.32 -16.89
C TRP A 77 -9.60 1.18 -16.83
N ARG A 78 -9.06 1.95 -17.79
CA ARG A 78 -9.22 3.40 -17.92
C ARG A 78 -10.38 3.79 -18.85
N LYS A 79 -11.30 2.86 -19.15
CA LYS A 79 -12.53 3.18 -19.89
C LYS A 79 -13.43 4.06 -19.01
N PRO A 80 -13.99 5.17 -19.56
CA PRO A 80 -14.89 6.06 -18.84
C PRO A 80 -16.18 5.36 -18.41
#